data_AF-A0A670ZF07-F1
#
_entry.id   AF-A0A670ZF07-F1
#
_cell.length_a   1.000
_cell.length_b   1.000
_cell.length_c   1.000
_cell.angle_alpha   90.00
_cell.angle_beta   90.00
_cell.angle_gamma   90.00
#
_symmetry.space_group_name_H-M   'P 1'
#
loop_
_entity.id
_entity.type
_entity.pdbx_description
1 polymer ?
#
loop_
_entity_poly.entity_id
_entity_poly.type
_entity_poly.pdbx_seq_one_letter_code
_entity_poly.pdbx_strand_id
1 'polypeptide(L)'
;MTTSYRQELEKYRDIDEDQLLKELSPEELDQLDLELQEMDPENMMLPAGLRQRDQTKKDPTGPLDRDALMQHLEKQALEVKEREDLVPFTGEKKGKGRAAHLGSTVHASKALMGIPAMLMF
;
A
#
# COMPACT_ATOMS: atom_id res chain seq x y z
N MET A 1 -31.82 6.39 39.99
CA MET A 1 -31.24 7.64 39.45
C MET A 1 -30.10 7.22 38.55
N THR A 2 -30.22 7.38 37.23
CA THR A 2 -29.11 7.14 36.30
C THR A 2 -28.31 8.43 36.20
N THR A 3 -27.19 8.51 36.91
CA THR A 3 -26.21 9.59 36.75
C THR A 3 -25.66 9.55 35.33
N SER A 4 -25.55 10.70 34.66
CA SER A 4 -24.96 10.70 33.32
C SER A 4 -23.46 10.40 33.43
N TYR A 5 -22.87 9.75 32.42
CA TYR A 5 -21.43 9.44 32.39
C TYR A 5 -20.55 10.66 32.74
N ARG A 6 -20.92 11.86 32.28
CA ARG A 6 -20.20 13.10 32.62
C ARG A 6 -20.24 13.48 34.10
N GLN A 7 -21.36 13.21 34.78
CA GLN A 7 -21.52 13.52 36.21
C GLN A 7 -20.72 12.56 37.09
N GLU A 8 -20.54 11.31 36.66
CA GLU A 8 -19.68 10.35 37.36
C GLU A 8 -18.19 10.66 37.21
N LEU A 9 -17.78 11.34 36.14
CA LEU A 9 -16.40 11.77 35.92
C LEU A 9 -16.00 12.98 36.77
N GLU A 10 -16.97 13.73 37.27
CA GLU A 10 -16.73 14.96 38.05
C GLU A 10 -15.93 14.68 39.34
N LYS A 11 -16.05 13.46 39.88
CA LYS A 11 -15.28 13.00 41.05
C LYS A 11 -13.78 12.80 40.79
N TYR A 12 -13.38 12.66 39.52
CA TYR A 12 -11.98 12.47 39.12
C TYR A 12 -11.34 13.76 38.61
N ARG A 13 -12.11 14.85 38.50
CA ARG A 13 -11.67 16.11 37.86
C ARG A 13 -10.50 16.79 38.56
N ASP A 14 -10.43 16.67 39.89
CA ASP A 14 -9.45 17.39 40.73
C ASP A 14 -8.30 16.46 41.19
N ILE A 15 -8.18 15.26 40.62
CA ILE A 15 -7.08 14.34 40.93
C ILE A 15 -5.84 14.75 40.14
N ASP A 16 -4.69 14.80 40.81
CA ASP A 16 -3.40 15.01 40.16
C ASP A 16 -2.92 13.69 39.51
N GLU A 17 -3.15 13.57 38.21
CA GLU A 17 -2.77 12.41 37.41
C GLU A 17 -1.25 12.19 37.41
N ASP A 18 -0.45 13.27 37.39
CA ASP A 18 1.01 13.19 37.36
C ASP A 18 1.57 12.68 38.69
N GLN A 19 0.95 13.02 39.81
CA GLN A 19 1.34 12.48 41.11
C GLN A 19 0.99 10.99 41.21
N LEU A 20 -0.22 10.60 40.80
CA LEU A 20 -0.66 9.22 40.84
C LEU A 20 0.24 8.30 40.00
N LEU A 21 0.66 8.76 38.81
CA LEU A 21 1.56 7.99 37.95
C LEU A 21 2.97 7.82 38.55
N LYS A 22 3.44 8.79 39.35
CA LYS A 22 4.75 8.70 40.02
C LYS A 22 4.77 7.73 41.19
N GLU A 23 3.61 7.41 41.76
CA GLU A 23 3.48 6.47 42.88
C GLU A 23 3.54 5.00 42.41
N LEU A 24 3.37 4.75 41.11
CA LEU A 24 3.47 3.41 40.51
C LEU A 24 4.93 2.96 40.39
N SER A 25 5.16 1.66 40.63
CA SER A 25 6.44 1.02 40.33
C SER A 25 6.67 0.89 38.81
N PRO A 26 7.91 0.75 38.34
CA PRO A 26 8.19 0.57 36.92
C PRO A 26 7.49 -0.65 36.32
N GLU A 27 7.38 -1.75 37.06
CA GLU A 27 6.65 -2.94 36.61
C GLU A 27 5.14 -2.70 36.48
N GLU A 28 4.54 -1.89 37.36
CA GLU A 28 3.13 -1.53 37.28
C GLU A 28 2.83 -0.57 36.13
N LEU A 29 3.77 0.34 35.81
CA LEU A 29 3.68 1.21 34.64
C LEU A 29 3.72 0.40 33.34
N ASP A 30 4.63 -0.58 33.23
CA ASP A 30 4.70 -1.47 32.07
C ASP A 30 3.40 -2.28 31.88
N GLN A 31 2.83 -2.76 32.99
CA GLN A 31 1.56 -3.48 32.98
C GLN A 31 0.39 -2.57 32.55
N LEU A 32 0.37 -1.32 33.02
CA LEU A 32 -0.63 -0.34 32.62
C LEU A 32 -0.54 -0.04 31.12
N ASP A 33 0.67 0.15 30.58
CA ASP A 33 0.88 0.37 29.14
C ASP A 33 0.37 -0.81 28.29
N LEU A 34 0.54 -2.05 28.76
CA LEU A 34 -0.01 -3.24 28.10
C LEU A 34 -1.54 -3.25 28.10
N GLU A 35 -2.17 -2.93 29.23
CA GLU A 35 -3.63 -2.84 29.33
C GLU A 35 -4.18 -1.77 28.38
N LEU A 36 -3.53 -0.60 28.30
CA LEU A 36 -3.92 0.46 27.37
C LEU A 36 -3.83 0.02 25.90
N GLN A 37 -2.88 -0.85 25.55
CA GLN A 37 -2.75 -1.40 24.19
C GLN A 37 -3.82 -2.45 23.84
N GLU A 38 -4.42 -3.09 24.85
CA GLU A 38 -5.49 -4.08 24.69
C GLU A 38 -6.88 -3.44 24.74
N MET A 39 -6.98 -2.19 25.19
CA MET A 39 -8.22 -1.41 25.20
C MET A 39 -8.71 -1.07 23.78
N ASP A 40 -10.03 -0.95 23.64
CA ASP A 40 -10.70 -0.65 22.37
C ASP A 40 -10.11 0.64 21.73
N PRO A 41 -9.69 0.60 20.44
CA PRO A 41 -9.19 1.78 19.73
C PRO A 41 -10.16 2.96 19.70
N GLU A 42 -11.46 2.75 19.94
CA GLU A 42 -12.47 3.82 20.02
C GLU A 42 -12.70 4.34 21.46
N ASN A 43 -11.90 3.91 22.44
CA ASN A 43 -12.11 4.32 23.83
C ASN A 43 -11.90 5.83 24.04
N MET A 44 -12.97 6.49 24.46
CA MET A 44 -13.02 7.93 24.69
C MET A 44 -12.15 8.41 25.86
N MET A 45 -11.82 7.53 26.81
CA MET A 45 -10.95 7.82 27.95
C MET A 45 -9.48 7.96 27.55
N LEU A 46 -9.07 7.40 26.41
CA LEU A 46 -7.69 7.44 25.95
C LEU A 46 -7.45 8.63 25.00
N PRO A 47 -6.41 9.45 25.24
CA PRO A 47 -5.95 10.47 24.30
C PRO A 47 -5.68 9.86 22.91
N ALA A 48 -6.01 10.59 21.84
CA ALA A 48 -5.93 10.09 20.47
C ALA A 48 -4.53 9.53 20.10
N GLY A 49 -3.46 10.15 20.59
CA GLY A 49 -2.09 9.69 20.36
C GLY A 49 -1.74 8.37 21.04
N LEU A 50 -2.43 8.00 22.12
CA LEU A 50 -2.21 6.77 22.89
C LEU A 50 -3.10 5.60 22.43
N ARG A 51 -4.07 5.85 21.54
CA ARG A 51 -4.92 4.80 20.95
C ARG A 51 -4.17 3.96 19.93
N GLN A 52 -3.12 4.52 19.33
CA GLN A 52 -2.31 3.83 18.34
C GLN A 52 -1.17 3.10 19.05
N ARG A 53 -1.09 1.77 18.84
CA ARG A 53 0.04 0.97 19.33
C ARG A 53 1.34 1.46 18.71
N ASP A 54 2.38 1.54 19.52
CA ASP A 54 3.72 1.77 19.00
C ASP A 54 4.14 0.59 18.11
N GLN A 55 4.53 0.89 16.87
CA GLN A 55 4.85 -0.11 15.86
C GLN A 55 6.29 -0.60 15.97
N THR A 56 7.10 0.02 16.83
CA THR A 56 8.51 -0.30 16.95
C THR A 56 9.00 -0.13 18.38
N LYS A 57 9.77 -1.12 18.86
CA LYS A 57 10.53 -1.01 20.11
C LYS A 57 11.87 -0.29 19.93
N LYS A 58 12.18 0.15 18.72
CA LYS A 58 13.44 0.82 18.41
C LYS A 58 13.30 2.30 18.74
N ASP A 59 14.26 2.80 19.51
CA ASP A 59 14.40 4.22 19.74
C ASP A 59 14.51 5.00 18.42
N PRO A 60 14.01 6.25 18.37
CA PRO A 60 14.22 7.10 17.23
C PRO A 60 15.73 7.26 16.97
N THR A 61 16.17 6.99 15.75
CA THR A 61 17.59 7.02 15.36
C THR A 61 18.17 8.45 15.26
N GLY A 62 17.48 9.46 15.80
CA GLY A 62 17.85 10.86 15.69
C GLY A 62 17.58 11.46 14.30
N PRO A 63 18.17 12.63 13.99
CA PRO A 63 18.10 13.24 12.66
C PRO A 63 18.64 12.30 11.58
N LEU A 64 18.14 12.45 10.34
CA LEU A 64 18.57 11.63 9.21
C LEU A 64 20.08 11.73 8.97
N ASP A 65 20.80 10.64 9.18
CA ASP A 65 22.18 10.46 8.72
C ASP A 65 22.19 9.91 7.28
N ARG A 66 22.40 10.82 6.32
CA ARG A 66 22.40 10.48 4.89
C ARG A 66 23.59 9.59 4.51
N ASP A 67 24.76 9.80 5.11
CA ASP A 67 25.98 9.10 4.71
C ASP A 67 25.93 7.64 5.16
N ALA A 68 25.44 7.39 6.38
CA ALA A 68 25.19 6.03 6.87
C ALA A 68 24.17 5.28 5.99
N LEU A 69 23.10 5.96 5.56
CA LEU A 69 22.09 5.38 4.67
C LEU A 69 22.69 5.01 3.31
N MET A 70 23.49 5.90 2.71
CA MET A 70 24.13 5.63 1.42
C MET A 70 25.10 4.44 1.49
N GLN A 71 25.94 4.38 2.53
CA GLN A 71 26.86 3.25 2.75
C GLN A 71 26.10 1.92 2.91
N HIS A 72 24.97 1.95 3.63
CA HIS A 72 24.13 0.76 3.79
C HIS A 72 23.56 0.27 2.46
N LEU A 73 23.04 1.19 1.63
CA LEU A 73 22.49 0.86 0.30
C LEU A 73 23.57 0.36 -0.67
N GLU A 74 24.76 0.97 -0.66
CA GLU A 74 25.90 0.50 -1.46
C GLU A 74 26.31 -0.92 -1.08
N LYS A 75 26.41 -1.19 0.23
CA LYS A 75 26.71 -2.53 0.75
C LYS A 75 25.63 -3.54 0.32
N GLN A 76 24.36 -3.20 0.49
CA GLN A 76 23.26 -4.07 0.06
C GLN A 76 23.32 -4.35 -1.45
N ALA A 77 23.57 -3.33 -2.28
CA ALA A 77 23.68 -3.50 -3.73
C ALA A 77 24.83 -4.43 -4.13
N LEU A 78 25.96 -4.40 -3.42
CA LEU A 78 27.10 -5.27 -3.66
C LEU A 78 26.88 -6.71 -3.17
N GLU A 79 26.11 -6.90 -2.10
CA GLU A 79 25.86 -8.21 -1.49
C GLU A 79 24.70 -8.98 -2.12
N VAL A 80 23.81 -8.30 -2.85
CA VAL A 80 22.70 -8.92 -3.57
C VAL A 80 23.24 -9.84 -4.66
N LYS A 81 23.00 -11.14 -4.49
CA LYS A 81 23.39 -12.18 -5.46
C LYS A 81 22.39 -12.23 -6.62
N GLU A 82 22.90 -12.54 -7.81
CA GLU A 82 22.05 -12.84 -8.96
C GLU A 82 21.21 -14.09 -8.69
N ARG A 83 19.99 -14.08 -9.23
CA ARG A 83 19.09 -15.23 -9.14
C ARG A 83 19.56 -16.34 -10.08
N GLU A 84 19.77 -17.53 -9.53
CA GLU A 84 20.24 -18.71 -10.29
C GLU A 84 19.15 -19.33 -11.17
N ASP A 85 17.88 -19.04 -10.90
CA ASP A 85 16.71 -19.61 -11.58
C ASP A 85 16.25 -18.80 -12.81
N LEU A 86 17.08 -17.86 -13.29
CA LEU A 86 16.74 -17.02 -14.44
C LEU A 86 16.81 -17.82 -15.75
N VAL A 87 15.66 -17.97 -16.40
CA VAL A 87 15.61 -18.43 -17.79
C VAL A 87 16.11 -17.31 -18.69
N PRO A 88 17.17 -17.51 -19.51
CA PRO A 88 17.72 -16.46 -20.35
C PRO A 88 16.68 -15.98 -21.36
N PHE A 89 16.63 -14.66 -21.58
CA PHE A 89 15.76 -14.08 -22.58
C PHE A 89 16.19 -14.51 -23.98
N THR A 90 15.36 -15.31 -24.65
CA THR A 90 15.68 -15.90 -25.97
C THR A 90 15.30 -15.01 -27.16
N GLY A 91 14.62 -13.88 -26.95
CA GLY A 91 14.16 -12.99 -28.03
C GLY A 91 13.06 -13.57 -28.93
N GLU A 92 12.59 -14.79 -28.65
CA GLU A 92 11.58 -15.46 -29.44
C GLU A 92 10.20 -14.81 -29.28
N LYS A 93 9.63 -14.35 -30.38
CA LYS A 93 8.25 -13.83 -30.42
C LYS A 93 7.27 -15.02 -30.39
N LYS A 94 6.80 -15.41 -29.20
CA LYS A 94 5.80 -16.48 -29.01
C LYS A 94 4.36 -16.08 -29.39
N GLY A 95 4.12 -14.80 -29.71
CA GLY A 95 2.81 -14.31 -30.12
C GLY A 95 2.51 -14.57 -31.59
N LYS A 96 1.27 -14.95 -31.93
CA LYS A 96 0.81 -15.01 -33.32
C LYS A 96 0.75 -13.59 -33.88
N GLY A 97 1.59 -13.29 -34.87
CA GLY A 97 1.58 -12.01 -35.56
C GLY A 97 0.19 -11.71 -36.10
N ARG A 98 -0.37 -10.55 -35.75
CA ARG A 98 -1.64 -10.09 -36.33
C ARG A 98 -1.36 -9.74 -37.79
N ALA A 99 -1.79 -10.61 -38.71
CA ALA A 99 -1.80 -10.28 -40.13
C ALA A 99 -2.71 -9.07 -40.33
N ALA A 100 -2.21 -8.02 -40.96
CA ALA A 100 -3.01 -6.87 -41.34
C ALA A 100 -4.13 -7.36 -42.27
N HIS A 101 -5.37 -7.27 -41.81
CA HIS A 101 -6.54 -7.31 -42.67
C HIS A 101 -6.42 -6.09 -43.61
N LEU A 102 -6.01 -6.32 -44.87
CA LEU A 102 -6.36 -5.42 -45.96
C LEU A 102 -7.81 -5.76 -46.31
N GLY A 103 -8.73 -4.94 -45.84
CA GLY A 103 -10.13 -5.01 -46.24
C GLY A 103 -10.26 -4.69 -47.72
N SER A 104 -10.72 -5.65 -48.51
CA SER A 104 -11.20 -5.41 -49.88
C SER A 104 -12.52 -4.66 -49.79
N THR A 105 -12.49 -3.35 -50.04
CA THR A 105 -13.70 -2.54 -50.23
C THR A 105 -14.04 -2.46 -51.72
N VAL A 106 -15.25 -2.90 -52.02
CA VAL A 106 -15.94 -2.93 -53.31
C VAL A 106 -15.99 -1.58 -54.03
N HIS A 107 -15.72 -1.59 -55.34
CA HIS A 107 -16.29 -0.58 -56.25
C HIS A 107 -16.92 -1.26 -57.47
N ALA A 108 -18.25 -1.27 -57.48
CA ALA A 108 -19.06 -1.54 -58.64
C ALA A 108 -18.83 -0.45 -59.70
N SER A 109 -18.66 -0.84 -60.96
CA SER A 109 -18.78 0.07 -62.10
C SER A 109 -19.45 -0.67 -63.25
N LYS A 110 -20.73 -0.32 -63.46
CA LYS A 110 -21.57 -0.68 -64.58
C LYS A 110 -21.39 0.41 -65.65
N ALA A 111 -20.83 0.06 -66.80
CA ALA A 111 -20.90 0.82 -68.06
C ALA A 111 -20.70 -0.21 -69.19
N LEU A 112 -21.78 -0.72 -69.78
CA LEU A 112 -22.40 -0.22 -71.02
C LEU A 112 -21.40 -0.09 -72.18
N MET A 113 -21.62 -0.92 -73.22
CA MET A 113 -21.58 -0.59 -74.66
C MET A 113 -20.81 -1.64 -75.48
N GLY A 114 -21.51 -2.36 -76.37
CA GLY A 114 -20.86 -3.17 -77.40
C GLY A 114 -21.57 -4.46 -77.84
N ILE A 115 -22.79 -4.36 -78.38
CA ILE A 115 -23.35 -5.31 -79.37
C ILE A 115 -23.56 -4.44 -80.64
N PRO A 116 -23.47 -4.88 -81.92
CA PRO A 116 -23.55 -6.24 -82.49
C PRO A 116 -22.49 -6.58 -83.56
N ALA A 117 -22.41 -7.86 -83.94
CA ALA A 117 -22.45 -8.35 -85.33
C ALA A 117 -22.09 -9.86 -85.31
N MET A 118 -22.98 -10.80 -85.61
CA MET A 118 -23.62 -11.10 -86.90
C MET A 118 -22.97 -12.35 -87.52
N LEU A 119 -23.84 -13.33 -87.87
CA LEU A 119 -23.62 -14.46 -88.78
C LEU A 119 -22.59 -15.52 -88.29
N MET A 120 -22.85 -16.81 -88.40
CA MET A 120 -23.26 -17.51 -89.63
C MET A 120 -24.03 -18.80 -89.27
N PHE A 121 -25.11 -19.01 -90.03
CA PHE A 121 -25.74 -20.27 -90.46
C PHE A 121 -25.96 -21.43 -89.46
#